data_AF-A0A4U3F3M5-F1
#
_entry.id   AF-A0A4U3F3M5-F1
#
_cell.length_a   1.000
_cell.length_b   1.000
_cell.length_c   1.000
_cell.angle_alpha   90.00
_cell.angle_beta   90.00
_cell.angle_gamma   90.00
#
_symmetry.space_group_name_H-M   'P 1'
#
loop_
_entity.id
_entity.type
_entity.pdbx_description
1 polymer ?
#
loop_
_entity_poly.entity_id
_entity_poly.type
_entity_poly.pdbx_seq_one_letter_code
_entity_poly.pdbx_strand_id
1 'polypeptide(L)'
;MDWLREYKEFFILATTVSVVIGWLITYISSRKLKQQEVFHERTEKSITTILGPIVKELKAIIEENHEQSRFRKLKQFVELYDGIESPLFLSTSRELVKQFDFVVQEYQSYNKVSSQENYNALWSSILSLQKLSNEKFDEHTDFLFRHYDWKYEVAKKNILIQVLIYTLKFMKNIMQGLAQIVFISLFAILIIDSITYPFLDFFMIKSYMVSDRSYLILALFAVFPISWFLNYLDKYLFGSKSKKKSNIKRNDKLISSNIETSPHLFLNSSITLDEIQQKNNEDNLVPNQNK
;
A
#
# COMPACT_ATOMS: atom_id res chain seq x y z
N MET A 1 -4.58 -5.81 63.19
CA MET A 1 -5.36 -6.24 61.99
C MET A 1 -5.17 -5.28 60.81
N ASP A 2 -4.25 -4.32 60.92
CA ASP A 2 -4.13 -3.19 60.01
C ASP A 2 -3.50 -3.58 58.67
N TRP A 3 -2.63 -4.60 58.66
CA TRP A 3 -2.01 -5.15 57.45
C TRP A 3 -3.03 -5.72 56.43
N LEU A 4 -4.17 -6.27 56.90
CA LEU A 4 -5.26 -6.74 56.01
C LEU A 4 -5.99 -5.57 55.35
N ARG A 5 -6.08 -4.42 56.04
CA ARG A 5 -6.72 -3.21 55.50
C ARG A 5 -5.82 -2.58 54.45
N GLU A 6 -4.52 -2.46 54.72
CA GLU A 6 -3.52 -1.96 53.76
C GLU A 6 -3.45 -2.83 52.49
N TYR A 7 -3.48 -4.15 52.62
CA TYR A 7 -3.47 -5.06 51.46
C TYR A 7 -4.73 -4.92 50.60
N LYS A 8 -5.90 -4.75 51.24
CA LYS A 8 -7.17 -4.53 50.54
C LYS A 8 -7.15 -3.21 49.76
N GLU A 9 -6.63 -2.15 50.34
CA GLU A 9 -6.50 -0.84 49.68
C GLU A 9 -5.55 -0.91 48.49
N PHE A 10 -4.40 -1.58 48.63
CA PHE A 10 -3.47 -1.83 47.52
C PHE A 10 -4.12 -2.62 46.38
N PHE A 11 -4.85 -3.69 46.69
CA PHE A 11 -5.53 -4.51 45.67
C PHE A 11 -6.60 -3.71 44.92
N ILE A 12 -7.38 -2.88 45.63
CA ILE A 12 -8.37 -1.97 45.01
C ILE A 12 -7.69 -0.96 44.10
N LEU A 13 -6.55 -0.39 44.52
CA LEU A 13 -5.79 0.54 43.70
C LEU A 13 -5.21 -0.14 42.45
N ALA A 14 -4.60 -1.32 42.62
CA ALA A 14 -4.01 -2.09 41.52
C ALA A 14 -5.07 -2.53 40.49
N THR A 15 -6.24 -2.98 40.93
CA THR A 15 -7.36 -3.33 40.04
C THR A 15 -7.91 -2.09 39.32
N THR A 16 -8.05 -0.96 40.00
CA THR A 16 -8.47 0.30 39.39
C THR A 16 -7.49 0.76 38.32
N VAL A 17 -6.19 0.75 38.61
CA VAL A 17 -5.12 1.08 37.65
C VAL A 17 -5.15 0.13 36.44
N SER A 18 -5.31 -1.18 36.68
CA SER A 18 -5.43 -2.18 35.62
C SER A 18 -6.62 -1.91 34.69
N VAL A 19 -7.79 -1.57 35.25
CA VAL A 19 -8.99 -1.21 34.46
C VAL A 19 -8.73 0.05 33.62
N VAL A 20 -8.12 1.08 34.19
CA VAL A 20 -7.79 2.33 33.46
C VAL A 20 -6.81 2.06 32.32
N ILE A 21 -5.76 1.25 32.55
CA ILE A 21 -4.81 0.86 31.51
C ILE A 21 -5.51 0.04 30.42
N GLY A 22 -6.34 -0.93 30.81
CA GLY A 22 -7.10 -1.76 29.86
C GLY A 22 -8.02 -0.93 28.98
N TRP A 23 -8.74 0.04 29.57
CA TRP A 23 -9.58 0.97 28.82
C TRP A 23 -8.76 1.82 27.84
N LEU A 24 -7.59 2.31 28.25
CA LEU A 24 -6.70 3.11 27.42
C LEU A 24 -6.14 2.30 26.23
N ILE A 25 -5.73 1.05 26.46
CA ILE A 25 -5.29 0.13 25.40
C ILE A 25 -6.44 -0.15 24.42
N THR A 26 -7.63 -0.47 24.92
CA THR A 26 -8.81 -0.72 24.08
C THR A 26 -9.18 0.52 23.27
N TYR A 27 -9.11 1.71 23.86
CA TYR A 27 -9.36 2.97 23.17
C TYR A 27 -8.36 3.22 22.03
N ILE A 28 -7.05 3.07 22.30
CA ILE A 28 -6.01 3.23 21.28
C ILE A 28 -6.19 2.20 20.15
N SER A 29 -6.46 0.93 20.50
CA SER A 29 -6.68 -0.14 19.53
C SER A 29 -7.91 0.15 18.64
N SER A 30 -9.03 0.53 19.25
CA SER A 30 -10.27 0.88 18.54
C SER A 30 -10.07 2.08 17.60
N ARG A 31 -9.33 3.10 18.06
CA ARG A 31 -9.00 4.26 17.23
C ARG A 31 -8.15 3.87 16.03
N LYS A 32 -7.17 2.98 16.22
CA LYS A 32 -6.32 2.48 15.14
C LYS A 32 -7.11 1.67 14.12
N LEU A 33 -8.02 0.80 14.56
CA LEU A 33 -8.91 0.03 13.69
C LEU A 33 -9.81 0.97 12.86
N LYS A 34 -10.44 1.95 13.51
CA LYS A 34 -11.28 2.93 12.81
C LYS A 34 -10.50 3.75 11.78
N GLN A 35 -9.25 4.14 12.08
CA GLN A 35 -8.39 4.82 11.12
C GLN A 35 -8.06 3.94 9.90
N GLN A 36 -7.85 2.65 10.11
CA GLN A 36 -7.59 1.70 9.02
C GLN A 36 -8.84 1.51 8.14
N GLU A 37 -10.03 1.36 8.74
CA GLU A 37 -11.29 1.25 8.01
C GLU A 37 -11.55 2.49 7.15
N VAL A 38 -11.41 3.70 7.74
CA VAL A 38 -11.59 4.96 7.00
C VAL A 38 -10.56 5.09 5.87
N PHE A 39 -9.32 4.64 6.09
CA PHE A 39 -8.30 4.64 5.03
C PHE A 39 -8.68 3.69 3.87
N HIS A 40 -9.20 2.52 4.20
CA HIS A 40 -9.67 1.53 3.21
C HIS A 40 -10.83 2.07 2.40
N GLU A 41 -11.86 2.58 3.06
CA GLU A 41 -13.04 3.15 2.40
C GLU A 41 -12.65 4.31 1.47
N ARG A 42 -11.74 5.19 1.92
CA ARG A 42 -11.21 6.28 1.09
C ARG A 42 -10.42 5.77 -0.11
N THR A 43 -9.63 4.72 0.06
CA THR A 43 -8.84 4.12 -1.02
C THR A 43 -9.75 3.47 -2.07
N GLU A 44 -10.75 2.71 -1.62
CA GLU A 44 -11.76 2.10 -2.48
C GLU A 44 -12.56 3.16 -3.25
N LYS A 45 -13.00 4.21 -2.56
CA LYS A 45 -13.66 5.35 -3.19
C LYS A 45 -12.76 6.03 -4.21
N SER A 46 -11.49 6.26 -3.90
CA SER A 46 -10.52 6.87 -4.83
C SER A 46 -10.36 6.04 -6.12
N ILE A 47 -10.24 4.72 -6.00
CA ILE A 47 -10.15 3.80 -7.15
C ILE A 47 -11.42 3.86 -8.01
N THR A 48 -12.59 3.74 -7.38
CA THR A 48 -13.87 3.55 -8.08
C THR A 48 -14.44 4.85 -8.64
N THR A 49 -14.25 5.97 -7.96
CA THR A 49 -14.90 7.25 -8.29
C THR A 49 -13.97 8.28 -8.93
N ILE A 50 -12.64 8.12 -8.80
CA ILE A 50 -11.67 9.11 -9.29
C ILE A 50 -10.72 8.47 -10.30
N LEU A 51 -9.84 7.56 -9.86
CA LEU A 51 -8.75 7.04 -10.67
C LEU A 51 -9.24 6.13 -11.80
N GLY A 52 -10.19 5.23 -11.51
CA GLY A 52 -10.77 4.32 -12.51
C GLY A 52 -11.42 5.08 -13.68
N PRO A 53 -12.33 6.03 -13.41
CA PRO A 53 -12.90 6.91 -14.45
C PRO A 53 -11.84 7.66 -15.25
N ILE A 54 -10.88 8.32 -14.59
CA ILE A 54 -9.81 9.07 -15.27
C ILE A 54 -9.00 8.17 -16.21
N VAL A 55 -8.56 7.00 -15.73
CA VAL A 55 -7.78 6.05 -16.54
C VAL A 55 -8.58 5.59 -17.75
N LYS A 56 -9.87 5.26 -17.56
CA LYS A 56 -10.76 4.80 -18.63
C LYS A 56 -10.98 5.88 -19.69
N GLU A 57 -11.23 7.13 -19.26
CA GLU A 57 -11.46 8.25 -20.16
C GLU A 57 -10.21 8.64 -20.94
N LEU A 58 -9.05 8.75 -20.27
CA LEU A 58 -7.77 9.03 -20.93
C LEU A 58 -7.43 7.97 -21.96
N LYS A 59 -7.64 6.69 -21.63
CA LYS A 59 -7.48 5.59 -22.59
C LYS A 59 -8.42 5.76 -23.80
N ALA A 60 -9.69 6.09 -23.58
CA ALA A 60 -10.68 6.31 -24.64
C ALA A 60 -10.40 7.55 -25.50
N ILE A 61 -9.66 8.54 -25.00
CA ILE A 61 -9.16 9.70 -25.76
C ILE A 61 -7.97 9.28 -26.62
N ILE A 62 -7.00 8.58 -26.04
CA ILE A 62 -5.76 8.22 -26.74
C ILE A 62 -6.00 7.19 -27.85
N GLU A 63 -6.90 6.23 -27.62
CA GLU A 63 -7.26 5.20 -28.62
C GLU A 63 -8.20 5.71 -29.72
N GLU A 64 -8.67 6.97 -29.65
CA GLU A 64 -9.54 7.55 -30.67
C GLU A 64 -8.73 7.98 -31.90
N ASN A 65 -8.98 7.31 -33.02
CA ASN A 65 -8.30 7.57 -34.29
C ASN A 65 -8.81 8.84 -34.98
N HIS A 66 -10.08 9.19 -34.81
CA HIS A 66 -10.66 10.36 -35.48
C HIS A 66 -10.34 11.64 -34.69
N GLU A 67 -9.51 12.52 -35.27
CA GLU A 67 -8.96 13.70 -34.60
C GLU A 67 -10.03 14.61 -33.97
N GLN A 68 -11.09 14.94 -34.70
CA GLN A 68 -12.16 15.80 -34.16
C GLN A 68 -12.91 15.12 -33.01
N SER A 69 -13.12 13.80 -33.10
CA SER A 69 -13.77 13.03 -32.04
C SER A 69 -12.88 12.99 -30.78
N ARG A 70 -11.57 12.83 -30.99
CA ARG A 70 -10.57 12.83 -29.93
C ARG A 70 -10.52 14.16 -29.20
N PHE A 71 -10.48 15.28 -29.93
CA PHE A 71 -10.55 16.62 -29.33
C PHE A 71 -11.87 16.89 -28.62
N ARG A 72 -13.00 16.41 -29.15
CA ARG A 72 -14.30 16.52 -28.48
C ARG A 72 -14.29 15.78 -27.14
N LYS A 73 -13.76 14.56 -27.10
CA LYS A 73 -13.62 13.79 -25.86
C LYS A 73 -12.66 14.48 -24.87
N LEU A 74 -11.54 15.02 -25.37
CA LEU A 74 -10.60 15.76 -24.54
C LEU A 74 -11.24 17.01 -23.92
N LYS A 75 -12.02 17.77 -24.70
CA LYS A 75 -12.77 18.92 -24.19
C LYS A 75 -13.73 18.51 -23.08
N GLN A 76 -14.51 17.45 -23.31
CA GLN A 76 -15.44 16.92 -22.30
C GLN A 76 -14.72 16.48 -21.02
N PHE A 77 -13.56 15.84 -21.16
CA PHE A 77 -12.70 15.46 -20.03
C PHE A 77 -12.23 16.70 -19.25
N VAL A 78 -11.67 17.70 -19.92
CA VAL A 78 -11.23 18.94 -19.25
C VAL A 78 -12.40 19.63 -18.54
N GLU A 79 -13.55 19.80 -19.20
CA GLU A 79 -14.73 20.44 -18.59
C GLU A 79 -15.27 19.67 -17.37
N LEU A 80 -15.24 18.33 -17.40
CA LEU A 80 -15.71 17.50 -16.29
C LEU A 80 -14.81 17.63 -15.05
N TYR A 81 -13.50 17.64 -15.24
CA TYR A 81 -12.53 17.60 -14.14
C TYR A 81 -11.99 18.97 -13.72
N ASP A 82 -12.23 20.04 -14.48
CA ASP A 82 -11.91 21.44 -14.11
C ASP A 82 -13.08 22.13 -13.35
N GLY A 83 -14.27 21.52 -13.34
CA GLY A 83 -15.46 22.08 -12.68
C GLY A 83 -15.41 22.07 -11.15
N ILE A 84 -16.24 22.89 -10.50
CA ILE A 84 -16.35 23.01 -9.02
C ILE A 84 -16.71 21.68 -8.35
N GLU A 85 -17.48 20.84 -9.04
CA GLU A 85 -17.89 19.51 -8.57
C GLU A 85 -16.91 18.39 -8.99
N SER A 86 -15.70 18.75 -9.42
CA SER A 86 -14.74 17.80 -9.94
C SER A 86 -14.40 16.72 -8.90
N PRO A 87 -14.51 15.42 -9.25
CA PRO A 87 -14.10 14.34 -8.38
C PRO A 87 -12.59 14.37 -8.09
N LEU A 88 -11.81 15.13 -8.88
CA LEU A 88 -10.38 15.32 -8.70
C LEU A 88 -10.06 16.11 -7.42
N PHE A 89 -10.96 16.95 -6.90
CA PHE A 89 -10.81 17.60 -5.58
C PHE A 89 -10.92 16.63 -4.41
N LEU A 90 -11.60 15.50 -4.61
CA LEU A 90 -11.67 14.43 -3.61
C LEU A 90 -10.44 13.53 -3.66
N SER A 91 -9.52 13.74 -4.62
CA SER A 91 -8.32 12.95 -4.78
C SER A 91 -7.37 13.16 -3.61
N THR A 92 -6.82 12.06 -3.10
CA THR A 92 -5.74 12.10 -2.11
C THR A 92 -4.37 12.41 -2.73
N SER A 93 -4.26 12.42 -4.06
CA SER A 93 -2.99 12.60 -4.78
C SER A 93 -2.83 14.04 -5.27
N ARG A 94 -2.02 14.82 -4.55
CA ARG A 94 -1.67 16.21 -4.95
C ARG A 94 -0.89 16.28 -6.27
N GLU A 95 -0.14 15.24 -6.58
CA GLU A 95 0.61 15.11 -7.84
C GLU A 95 -0.34 15.01 -9.04
N LEU A 96 -1.44 14.25 -8.88
CA LEU A 96 -2.42 14.05 -9.94
C LEU A 96 -3.19 15.34 -10.24
N VAL A 97 -3.54 16.11 -9.19
CA VAL A 97 -4.13 17.45 -9.34
C VAL A 97 -3.20 18.39 -10.11
N LYS A 98 -1.93 18.48 -9.70
CA LYS A 98 -0.94 19.34 -10.39
C LYS A 98 -0.74 18.94 -11.84
N GLN A 99 -0.68 17.64 -12.14
CA GLN A 99 -0.51 17.17 -13.50
C GLN A 99 -1.75 17.45 -14.35
N PHE A 100 -2.95 17.38 -13.77
CA PHE A 100 -4.18 17.78 -14.43
C PHE A 100 -4.20 19.30 -14.71
N ASP A 101 -3.80 20.13 -13.75
CA ASP A 101 -3.68 21.58 -13.94
C ASP A 101 -2.74 21.91 -15.12
N PHE A 102 -1.66 21.15 -15.28
CA PHE A 102 -0.75 21.29 -16.42
C PHE A 102 -1.43 20.92 -17.75
N VAL A 103 -2.23 19.85 -17.79
CA VAL A 103 -3.05 19.50 -18.97
C VAL A 103 -4.02 20.63 -19.32
N VAL A 104 -4.68 21.23 -18.32
CA VAL A 104 -5.59 22.35 -18.52
C VAL A 104 -4.85 23.56 -19.13
N GLN A 105 -3.67 23.88 -18.62
CA GLN A 105 -2.84 24.97 -19.15
C GLN A 105 -2.44 24.74 -20.61
N GLU A 106 -1.92 23.55 -20.94
CA GLU A 106 -1.53 23.20 -22.31
C GLU A 106 -2.73 23.17 -23.27
N TYR A 107 -3.89 22.71 -22.78
CA TYR A 107 -5.14 22.72 -23.54
C TYR A 107 -5.59 24.15 -23.88
N GLN A 108 -5.50 25.06 -22.91
CA GLN A 108 -5.79 26.49 -23.13
C GLN A 108 -4.79 27.15 -24.08
N SER A 109 -3.50 26.82 -23.98
CA SER A 109 -2.46 27.32 -24.88
C SER A 109 -2.70 26.90 -26.33
N TYR A 110 -3.05 25.62 -26.56
CA TYR A 110 -3.40 25.12 -27.88
C TYR A 110 -4.67 25.77 -28.47
N ASN A 111 -5.69 26.00 -27.63
CA ASN A 111 -6.91 26.69 -28.04
C ASN A 111 -6.69 28.16 -28.40
N LYS A 112 -5.70 28.83 -27.80
CA LYS A 112 -5.32 30.20 -28.14
C LYS A 112 -4.48 30.26 -29.41
N VAL A 113 -3.53 29.33 -29.55
CA VAL A 113 -2.61 29.26 -30.69
C VAL A 113 -2.45 27.79 -31.10
N SER A 114 -3.08 27.41 -32.21
CA SER A 114 -3.04 26.04 -32.71
C SER A 114 -1.76 25.77 -33.52
N SER A 115 -0.62 25.76 -32.83
CA SER A 115 0.68 25.39 -33.38
C SER A 115 0.98 23.90 -33.17
N GLN A 116 1.84 23.33 -34.02
CA GLN A 116 2.32 21.95 -33.86
C GLN A 116 3.05 21.75 -32.53
N GLU A 117 3.76 22.77 -32.06
CA GLU A 117 4.46 22.77 -30.76
C GLU A 117 3.46 22.64 -29.60
N ASN A 118 2.42 23.47 -29.57
CA ASN A 118 1.37 23.40 -28.54
C ASN A 118 0.58 22.09 -28.61
N TYR A 119 0.36 21.57 -29.82
CA TYR A 119 -0.24 20.26 -30.01
C TYR A 119 0.61 19.15 -29.36
N ASN A 120 1.93 19.14 -29.64
CA ASN A 120 2.85 18.16 -29.08
C ASN A 120 2.95 18.29 -27.54
N ALA A 121 2.99 19.51 -27.01
CA ALA A 121 3.03 19.78 -25.57
C ALA A 121 1.76 19.29 -24.87
N LEU A 122 0.58 19.56 -25.44
CA LEU A 122 -0.70 19.06 -24.96
C LEU A 122 -0.71 17.52 -24.89
N TRP A 123 -0.35 16.82 -25.97
CA TRP A 123 -0.36 15.36 -25.94
C TRP A 123 0.68 14.77 -25.00
N SER A 124 1.86 15.39 -24.87
CA SER A 124 2.85 15.00 -23.88
C SER A 124 2.31 15.12 -22.44
N SER A 125 1.60 16.20 -22.14
CA SER A 125 0.96 16.41 -20.83
C SER A 125 -0.13 15.36 -20.54
N ILE A 126 -0.92 14.98 -21.55
CA ILE A 126 -1.97 13.96 -21.46
C ILE A 126 -1.37 12.57 -21.21
N LEU A 127 -0.33 12.20 -21.95
CA LEU A 127 0.37 10.92 -21.76
C LEU A 127 1.01 10.84 -20.37
N SER A 128 1.58 11.96 -19.89
CA SER A 128 2.14 12.07 -18.54
C SER A 128 1.05 11.91 -17.47
N LEU A 129 -0.12 12.53 -17.66
CA LEU A 129 -1.27 12.35 -16.77
C LEU A 129 -1.77 10.91 -16.77
N GLN A 130 -1.85 10.26 -17.94
CA GLN A 130 -2.28 8.87 -18.05
C GLN A 130 -1.31 7.94 -17.32
N LYS A 131 -0.01 8.12 -17.50
CA LYS A 131 1.02 7.34 -16.82
C LYS A 131 0.89 7.48 -15.30
N LEU A 132 0.83 8.71 -14.80
CA LEU A 132 0.68 8.98 -13.37
C LEU A 132 -0.63 8.39 -12.81
N SER A 133 -1.73 8.52 -13.55
CA SER A 133 -3.04 7.99 -13.15
C SER A 133 -3.02 6.46 -13.06
N ASN A 134 -2.37 5.78 -14.01
CA ASN A 134 -2.17 4.33 -13.97
C ASN A 134 -1.28 3.91 -12.79
N GLU A 135 -0.16 4.60 -12.56
CA GLU A 135 0.73 4.31 -11.44
C GLU A 135 -0.01 4.43 -10.09
N LYS A 136 -0.80 5.49 -9.90
CA LYS A 136 -1.61 5.67 -8.69
C LYS A 136 -2.74 4.66 -8.61
N PHE A 137 -3.39 4.34 -9.73
CA PHE A 137 -4.42 3.30 -9.77
C PHE A 137 -3.86 1.96 -9.33
N ASP A 138 -2.69 1.55 -9.86
CA ASP A 138 -2.02 0.31 -9.48
C ASP A 138 -1.54 0.33 -8.04
N GLU A 139 -0.99 1.46 -7.55
CA GLU A 139 -0.58 1.60 -6.14
C GLU A 139 -1.77 1.42 -5.18
N HIS A 140 -2.89 2.07 -5.45
CA HIS A 140 -4.09 1.98 -4.62
C HIS A 140 -4.75 0.61 -4.74
N THR A 141 -4.83 0.07 -5.95
CA THR A 141 -5.33 -1.29 -6.22
C THR A 141 -4.48 -2.31 -5.46
N ASP A 142 -3.16 -2.22 -5.54
CA ASP A 142 -2.24 -3.06 -4.77
C ASP A 142 -2.44 -2.96 -3.26
N PHE A 143 -2.66 -1.76 -2.75
CA PHE A 143 -2.89 -1.56 -1.33
C PHE A 143 -4.20 -2.23 -0.88
N LEU A 144 -5.27 -2.03 -1.65
CA LEU A 144 -6.59 -2.62 -1.40
C LEU A 144 -6.48 -4.15 -1.48
N PHE A 145 -5.94 -4.66 -2.58
CA PHE A 145 -5.78 -6.09 -2.82
C PHE A 145 -4.86 -6.74 -1.81
N ARG A 146 -3.76 -6.14 -1.30
CA ARG A 146 -2.97 -6.77 -0.23
C ARG A 146 -3.79 -7.15 1.01
N HIS A 147 -4.83 -6.40 1.34
CA HIS A 147 -5.70 -6.69 2.48
C HIS A 147 -6.72 -7.79 2.16
N TYR A 148 -7.15 -7.89 0.90
CA TYR A 148 -8.11 -8.88 0.42
C TYR A 148 -7.46 -10.14 -0.19
N ASP A 149 -6.17 -10.09 -0.55
CA ASP A 149 -5.45 -11.08 -1.35
C ASP A 149 -5.41 -12.41 -0.63
N TRP A 150 -5.17 -12.38 0.68
CA TRP A 150 -5.20 -13.62 1.46
C TRP A 150 -6.62 -14.18 1.54
N LYS A 151 -7.66 -13.35 1.66
CA LYS A 151 -9.06 -13.82 1.69
C LYS A 151 -9.44 -14.39 0.33
N TYR A 152 -9.02 -13.74 -0.75
CA TYR A 152 -9.27 -14.13 -2.12
C TYR A 152 -8.51 -15.41 -2.51
N GLU A 153 -7.22 -15.52 -2.18
CA GLU A 153 -6.43 -16.74 -2.36
C GLU A 153 -6.96 -17.89 -1.51
N VAL A 154 -7.54 -17.62 -0.34
CA VAL A 154 -8.23 -18.63 0.48
C VAL A 154 -9.55 -19.03 -0.17
N ALA A 155 -10.38 -18.09 -0.61
CA ALA A 155 -11.67 -18.36 -1.23
C ALA A 155 -11.57 -19.25 -2.48
N LYS A 156 -10.44 -19.21 -3.20
CA LYS A 156 -10.16 -20.10 -4.35
C LYS A 156 -9.80 -21.54 -3.99
N LYS A 157 -9.52 -21.84 -2.72
CA LYS A 157 -9.12 -23.18 -2.27
C LYS A 157 -10.34 -24.01 -1.85
N ASN A 158 -10.17 -25.32 -1.81
CA ASN A 158 -11.20 -26.23 -1.29
C ASN A 158 -11.59 -25.88 0.15
N ILE A 159 -12.87 -26.07 0.50
CA ILE A 159 -13.44 -25.72 1.82
C ILE A 159 -12.59 -26.23 3.00
N LEU A 160 -12.06 -27.45 2.91
CA LEU A 160 -11.21 -28.05 3.95
C LEU A 160 -9.90 -27.27 4.14
N ILE A 161 -9.30 -26.80 3.04
CA ILE A 161 -8.06 -26.01 3.08
C ILE A 161 -8.36 -24.60 3.61
N GLN A 162 -9.53 -24.05 3.30
CA GLN A 162 -9.97 -22.77 3.87
C GLN A 162 -10.07 -22.86 5.38
N VAL A 163 -10.78 -23.87 5.89
CA VAL A 163 -10.93 -24.12 7.33
C VAL A 163 -9.56 -24.29 7.99
N LEU A 164 -8.67 -25.11 7.40
CA LEU A 164 -7.30 -25.29 7.91
C LEU A 164 -6.54 -23.96 8.02
N ILE A 165 -6.61 -23.11 6.99
CA ILE A 165 -5.95 -21.81 6.97
C ILE A 165 -6.52 -20.88 8.05
N TYR A 166 -7.85 -20.79 8.17
CA TYR A 166 -8.49 -19.97 9.20
C TYR A 166 -8.11 -20.45 10.60
N THR A 167 -8.09 -21.77 10.83
CA THR A 167 -7.67 -22.37 12.11
C THR A 167 -6.21 -22.08 12.42
N LEU A 168 -5.30 -22.20 11.44
CA LEU A 168 -3.88 -21.87 11.64
C LEU A 168 -3.68 -20.39 11.98
N LYS A 169 -4.42 -19.48 11.31
CA LYS A 169 -4.38 -18.05 11.64
C LYS A 169 -4.93 -17.74 13.01
N PHE A 170 -6.03 -18.38 13.39
CA PHE A 170 -6.61 -18.24 14.72
C PHE A 170 -5.65 -18.73 15.80
N MET A 171 -5.07 -19.92 15.63
CA MET A 171 -4.03 -20.48 16.51
C MET A 171 -2.81 -19.56 16.61
N LYS A 172 -2.35 -19.01 15.48
CA LYS A 172 -1.25 -18.03 15.45
C LYS A 172 -1.57 -16.80 16.28
N ASN A 173 -2.75 -16.20 16.11
CA ASN A 173 -3.15 -15.02 16.86
C ASN A 173 -3.25 -15.30 18.36
N ILE A 174 -3.79 -16.46 18.75
CA ILE A 174 -3.82 -16.90 20.15
C ILE A 174 -2.40 -17.06 20.69
N MET A 175 -1.52 -17.78 19.97
CA MET A 175 -0.15 -18.02 20.42
C MET A 175 0.67 -16.72 20.50
N GLN A 176 0.44 -15.76 19.62
CA GLN A 176 1.04 -14.43 19.71
C GLN A 176 0.53 -13.67 20.94
N GLY A 177 -0.77 -13.73 21.23
CA GLY A 177 -1.34 -13.14 22.44
C GLY A 177 -0.78 -13.77 23.72
N LEU A 178 -0.70 -15.11 23.78
CA LEU A 178 -0.09 -15.83 24.90
C LEU A 178 1.39 -15.47 25.06
N ALA A 179 2.16 -15.40 23.96
CA ALA A 179 3.55 -14.98 24.00
C ALA A 179 3.71 -13.56 24.56
N GLN A 180 2.84 -12.63 24.17
CA GLN A 180 2.82 -11.26 24.71
C GLN A 180 2.50 -11.24 26.21
N ILE A 181 1.51 -12.03 26.65
CA ILE A 181 1.16 -12.14 28.08
C ILE A 181 2.36 -12.67 28.87
N VAL A 182 2.98 -13.78 28.45
CA VAL A 182 4.15 -14.34 29.13
C VAL A 182 5.31 -13.34 29.16
N PHE A 183 5.54 -12.61 28.07
CA PHE A 183 6.58 -11.58 28.00
C PHE A 183 6.31 -10.42 28.96
N ILE A 184 5.07 -9.91 29.01
CA ILE A 184 4.67 -8.84 29.93
C ILE A 184 4.76 -9.32 31.38
N SER A 185 4.32 -10.54 31.68
CA SER A 185 4.42 -11.12 33.02
C SER A 185 5.88 -11.30 33.46
N LEU A 186 6.75 -11.78 32.58
CA LEU A 186 8.19 -11.88 32.86
C LEU A 186 8.77 -10.49 33.12
N PHE A 187 8.44 -9.50 32.28
CA PHE A 187 8.92 -8.13 32.44
C PHE A 187 8.45 -7.49 33.75
N ALA A 188 7.19 -7.70 34.13
CA ALA A 188 6.64 -7.24 35.40
C ALA A 188 7.37 -7.87 36.60
N ILE A 189 7.64 -9.18 36.55
CA ILE A 189 8.40 -9.86 37.61
C ILE A 189 9.84 -9.35 37.68
N LEU A 190 10.51 -9.15 36.54
CA LEU A 190 11.86 -8.58 36.52
C LEU A 190 11.91 -7.16 37.11
N ILE A 191 10.89 -6.34 36.88
CA ILE A 191 10.78 -5.01 37.50
C ILE A 191 10.56 -5.13 39.00
N ILE A 192 9.60 -5.97 39.44
CA ILE A 192 9.35 -6.21 40.86
C ILE A 192 10.62 -6.70 41.53
N ASP A 193 11.31 -7.67 40.92
CA ASP A 193 12.59 -8.17 41.39
C ASP A 193 13.63 -7.04 41.49
N SER A 194 13.83 -6.24 40.43
CA SER A 194 14.82 -5.16 40.45
C SER A 194 14.53 -4.09 41.51
N ILE A 195 13.27 -3.81 41.81
CA ILE A 195 12.87 -2.81 42.82
C ILE A 195 12.95 -3.40 44.22
N THR A 196 12.60 -4.68 44.39
CA THR A 196 12.47 -5.32 45.70
C THR A 196 13.78 -5.97 46.16
N TYR A 197 14.68 -6.34 45.25
CA TYR A 197 16.00 -6.91 45.55
C TYR A 197 16.84 -6.08 46.55
N PRO A 198 16.94 -4.74 46.45
CA PRO A 198 17.66 -3.95 47.44
C PRO A 198 16.99 -3.92 48.83
N PHE A 199 15.70 -4.23 48.94
CA PHE A 199 14.97 -4.29 50.22
C PHE A 199 14.92 -5.71 50.82
N LEU A 200 15.04 -6.75 49.99
CA LEU A 200 14.84 -8.15 50.37
C LEU A 200 16.09 -8.93 50.74
N ASP A 201 17.30 -8.39 50.55
CA ASP A 201 18.53 -9.04 51.07
C ASP A 201 18.50 -9.24 52.62
N PHE A 202 17.51 -8.65 53.31
CA PHE A 202 17.25 -8.82 54.75
C PHE A 202 16.36 -10.03 55.13
N PHE A 203 15.56 -10.60 54.21
CA PHE A 203 14.64 -11.71 54.50
C PHE A 203 14.83 -12.86 53.50
N MET A 204 14.89 -14.11 54.01
CA MET A 204 15.12 -15.39 53.32
C MET A 204 14.08 -15.77 52.22
N ILE A 205 13.50 -14.82 51.49
CA ILE A 205 12.46 -14.99 50.46
C ILE A 205 13.04 -15.41 49.09
N LYS A 206 14.37 -15.45 48.97
CA LYS A 206 15.11 -15.74 47.73
C LYS A 206 14.70 -17.07 47.05
N SER A 207 14.26 -18.08 47.80
CA SER A 207 13.88 -19.39 47.25
C SER A 207 12.56 -19.39 46.47
N TYR A 208 11.56 -18.59 46.86
CA TYR A 208 10.24 -18.61 46.20
C TYR A 208 10.29 -17.89 44.85
N MET A 209 11.00 -16.77 44.76
CA MET A 209 11.13 -16.00 43.51
C MET A 209 11.92 -16.74 42.42
N VAL A 210 12.86 -17.62 42.79
CA VAL A 210 13.59 -18.45 41.81
C VAL A 210 12.69 -19.49 41.15
N SER A 211 11.75 -20.08 41.91
CA SER A 211 10.81 -21.05 41.36
C SER A 211 9.88 -20.41 40.32
N ASP A 212 9.28 -19.26 40.62
CA ASP A 212 8.34 -18.58 39.73
C ASP A 212 9.01 -18.10 38.42
N ARG A 213 10.27 -17.63 38.49
CA ARG A 213 11.07 -17.29 37.31
C ARG A 213 11.28 -18.51 36.40
N SER A 214 11.60 -19.66 36.98
CA SER A 214 11.88 -20.87 36.20
C SER A 214 10.64 -21.36 35.44
N TYR A 215 9.44 -21.28 36.03
CA TYR A 215 8.20 -21.62 35.34
C TYR A 215 7.89 -20.67 34.17
N LEU A 216 8.13 -19.36 34.32
CA LEU A 216 7.91 -18.41 33.22
C LEU A 216 8.95 -18.53 32.11
N ILE A 217 10.21 -18.78 32.46
CA ILE A 217 11.26 -19.08 31.46
C ILE A 217 10.87 -20.33 30.68
N LEU A 218 10.42 -21.39 31.37
CA LEU A 218 9.95 -22.62 30.73
C LEU A 218 8.73 -22.37 29.84
N ALA A 219 7.77 -21.56 30.29
CA ALA A 219 6.62 -21.14 29.48
C ALA A 219 7.04 -20.36 28.22
N LEU A 220 8.05 -19.48 28.32
CA LEU A 220 8.65 -18.79 27.16
C LEU A 220 9.30 -19.77 26.19
N PHE A 221 10.08 -20.73 26.71
CA PHE A 221 10.67 -21.79 25.88
C PHE A 221 9.64 -22.71 25.23
N ALA A 222 8.44 -22.86 25.81
CA ALA A 222 7.36 -23.63 25.21
C ALA A 222 6.59 -22.82 24.14
N VAL A 223 6.24 -21.57 24.44
CA VAL A 223 5.38 -20.74 23.59
C VAL A 223 6.15 -20.13 22.41
N PHE A 224 7.42 -19.75 22.61
CA PHE A 224 8.23 -19.07 21.59
C PHE A 224 8.49 -19.94 20.35
N PRO A 225 8.92 -21.22 20.45
CA PRO A 225 9.13 -22.06 19.28
C PRO A 225 7.84 -22.35 18.51
N ILE A 226 6.72 -22.52 19.22
CA ILE A 226 5.41 -22.74 18.58
C ILE A 226 4.97 -21.48 17.83
N SER A 227 5.10 -20.30 18.45
CA SER A 227 4.82 -19.02 17.80
C SER A 227 5.73 -18.78 16.59
N TRP A 228 7.03 -19.08 16.72
CA TRP A 228 7.99 -19.00 15.62
C TRP A 228 7.65 -19.94 14.47
N PHE A 229 7.29 -21.19 14.78
CA PHE A 229 6.87 -22.18 13.79
C PHE A 229 5.59 -21.76 13.05
N LEU A 230 4.59 -21.23 13.77
CA LEU A 230 3.36 -20.72 13.17
C LEU A 230 3.63 -19.49 12.27
N ASN A 231 4.54 -18.60 12.67
CA ASN A 231 4.99 -17.49 11.82
C ASN A 231 5.73 -17.98 10.57
N TYR A 232 6.56 -19.03 10.72
CA TYR A 232 7.25 -19.65 9.60
C TYR A 232 6.28 -20.30 8.61
N LEU A 233 5.30 -21.07 9.10
CA LEU A 233 4.24 -21.66 8.28
C LEU A 233 3.42 -20.61 7.55
N ASP A 234 3.02 -19.53 8.23
CA ASP A 234 2.30 -18.42 7.62
C ASP A 234 3.12 -17.78 6.50
N LYS A 235 4.44 -17.57 6.72
CA LYS A 235 5.33 -17.06 5.68
C LYS A 235 5.53 -18.04 4.52
N TYR A 236 5.56 -19.35 4.77
CA TYR A 236 5.68 -20.36 3.71
C TYR A 236 4.39 -20.45 2.87
N LEU A 237 3.24 -20.46 3.54
CA LEU A 237 1.93 -20.59 2.90
C LEU A 237 1.50 -19.31 2.17
N PHE A 238 1.84 -18.13 2.69
CA PHE A 238 1.38 -16.82 2.14
C PHE A 238 2.51 -15.94 1.61
N GLY A 239 3.73 -16.07 2.12
CA GLY A 239 4.85 -15.17 1.81
C GLY A 239 5.62 -15.46 0.52
N SER A 240 5.40 -16.60 -0.14
CA SER A 240 6.13 -16.99 -1.35
C SER A 240 5.74 -16.16 -2.60
N LYS A 241 4.52 -15.62 -2.67
CA LYS A 241 4.05 -14.92 -3.88
C LYS A 241 4.20 -13.39 -3.86
N SER A 242 4.44 -12.77 -2.70
CA SER A 242 4.59 -11.31 -2.61
C SER A 242 5.90 -10.77 -3.24
N LYS A 243 6.87 -11.64 -3.56
CA LYS A 243 8.18 -11.22 -4.12
C LYS A 243 8.19 -10.99 -5.62
N LYS A 244 7.12 -11.32 -6.37
CA LYS A 244 7.09 -11.07 -7.83
C LYS A 244 7.11 -9.57 -8.20
N LYS A 245 6.87 -8.67 -7.23
CA LYS A 245 6.84 -7.20 -7.44
C LYS A 245 8.14 -6.44 -7.18
N SER A 246 9.19 -7.04 -6.60
CA SER A 246 10.48 -6.33 -6.49
C SER A 246 11.22 -6.24 -7.81
N ASN A 247 10.90 -7.08 -8.79
CA ASN A 247 11.50 -7.05 -10.12
C ASN A 247 10.88 -5.95 -11.00
N ILE A 248 9.62 -5.57 -10.79
CA ILE A 248 8.98 -4.44 -11.48
C ILE A 248 9.63 -3.13 -10.99
N LYS A 249 9.72 -2.94 -9.67
CA LYS A 249 10.40 -1.75 -9.08
C LYS A 249 11.89 -1.61 -9.44
N ARG A 250 12.59 -2.72 -9.73
CA ARG A 250 13.99 -2.69 -10.20
C ARG A 250 14.09 -2.31 -11.67
N ASN A 251 13.14 -2.76 -12.50
CA ASN A 251 13.04 -2.33 -13.89
C ASN A 251 12.63 -0.85 -13.98
N ASP A 252 11.74 -0.36 -13.13
CA ASP A 252 11.35 1.05 -13.11
C ASP A 252 12.51 1.97 -12.74
N LYS A 253 13.39 1.54 -11.82
CA LYS A 253 14.60 2.29 -11.45
C LYS A 253 15.65 2.32 -12.57
N LEU A 254 15.72 1.25 -13.38
CA LEU A 254 16.55 1.17 -14.58
C LEU A 254 15.97 2.00 -15.74
N ILE A 255 14.64 2.05 -15.87
CA ILE A 255 13.95 2.86 -16.88
C ILE A 255 14.05 4.35 -16.52
N SER A 256 13.83 4.73 -15.25
CA SER A 256 13.97 6.11 -14.80
C SER A 256 15.41 6.62 -14.88
N SER A 257 16.42 5.78 -14.57
CA SER A 257 17.82 6.15 -14.76
C SER A 257 18.22 6.29 -16.23
N ASN A 258 17.59 5.54 -17.14
CA ASN A 258 17.81 5.68 -18.59
C ASN A 258 17.10 6.91 -19.18
N ILE A 259 15.99 7.36 -18.59
CA ILE A 259 15.28 8.58 -19.00
C ILE A 259 16.02 9.84 -18.51
N GLU A 260 16.58 9.81 -17.29
CA GLU A 260 17.36 10.94 -16.74
C GLU A 260 18.72 11.13 -17.43
N THR A 261 19.32 10.06 -17.95
CA THR A 261 20.65 10.13 -18.60
C THR A 261 20.62 10.38 -20.10
N SER A 262 19.44 10.38 -20.75
CA SER A 262 19.34 10.67 -22.19
C SER A 262 17.97 11.20 -22.63
N PRO A 263 17.57 12.41 -22.19
CA PRO A 263 16.34 13.05 -22.70
C PRO A 263 16.41 13.35 -24.21
N HIS A 264 17.60 13.32 -24.81
CA HIS A 264 17.83 13.61 -26.23
C HIS A 264 17.61 12.42 -27.17
N LEU A 265 17.57 11.17 -26.65
CA LEU A 265 17.47 9.98 -27.51
C LEU A 265 16.06 9.71 -28.03
N PHE A 266 15.02 10.29 -27.42
CA PHE A 266 13.64 10.16 -27.90
C PHE A 266 13.27 11.14 -29.02
N LEU A 267 14.16 12.09 -29.36
CA LEU A 267 13.99 12.99 -30.51
C LEU A 267 14.55 12.44 -31.83
N ASN A 268 15.36 11.36 -31.78
CA ASN A 268 15.96 10.76 -32.99
C ASN A 268 15.18 9.56 -33.54
N SER A 269 14.22 8.98 -32.82
CA SER A 269 13.37 7.90 -33.36
C SER A 269 12.30 8.39 -34.33
N SER A 270 12.06 9.71 -34.41
CA SER A 270 11.25 10.33 -35.46
C SER A 270 12.01 10.52 -36.77
N ILE A 271 13.35 10.51 -36.75
CA ILE A 271 14.17 10.69 -37.96
C ILE A 271 14.24 9.38 -38.77
N THR A 272 14.18 8.22 -38.11
CA THR A 272 14.22 6.91 -38.81
C THR A 272 12.92 6.55 -39.53
N LEU A 273 11.78 7.15 -39.19
CA LEU A 273 10.52 6.91 -39.92
C LEU A 273 10.46 7.66 -41.26
N ASP A 274 11.05 8.86 -41.33
CA ASP A 274 11.13 9.63 -42.58
C ASP A 274 12.14 9.02 -43.57
N GLU A 275 13.26 8.46 -43.09
CA GLU A 275 14.21 7.72 -43.95
C GLU A 275 13.62 6.40 -44.49
N ILE A 276 12.77 5.71 -43.70
CA ILE A 276 12.07 4.49 -44.16
C ILE A 276 10.96 4.83 -45.16
N GLN A 277 10.29 5.98 -45.03
CA GLN A 277 9.29 6.43 -46.02
C GLN A 277 9.91 6.98 -47.30
N GLN A 278 11.08 7.63 -47.23
CA GLN A 278 11.79 8.06 -48.44
C GLN A 278 12.36 6.87 -49.23
N LYS A 279 12.91 5.85 -48.54
CA LYS A 279 13.44 4.66 -49.21
C LYS A 279 12.37 3.81 -49.92
N ASN A 280 11.15 3.76 -49.37
CA ASN A 280 10.02 3.06 -50.01
C ASN A 280 9.39 3.81 -51.18
N ASN A 281 9.63 5.11 -51.33
CA ASN A 281 9.15 5.90 -52.47
C ASN A 281 10.11 5.89 -53.66
N GLU A 282 11.42 5.70 -53.44
CA GLU A 282 12.40 5.56 -54.53
C GLU A 282 12.31 4.21 -55.24
N ASP A 283 11.95 3.13 -54.54
CA ASP A 283 11.80 1.79 -55.13
C ASP A 283 10.54 1.62 -56.03
N ASN A 284 9.64 2.61 -56.05
CA ASN A 284 8.41 2.59 -56.87
C ASN A 284 8.51 3.41 -58.18
N LEU A 285 9.69 3.96 -58.51
CA LEU A 285 9.92 4.73 -59.74
C LEU A 285 10.91 4.03 -60.67
N VAL A 286 10.66 2.76 -61.00
CA VAL A 286 11.27 2.11 -62.17
C VAL A 286 10.24 2.06 -63.30
N PRO A 287 10.44 2.79 -64.41
CA PRO A 287 9.54 2.73 -65.55
C PRO A 287 9.66 1.37 -66.23
N ASN A 288 8.51 0.70 -66.36
CA ASN A 288 8.34 -0.54 -67.10
C ASN A 288 8.57 -0.29 -68.60
N GLN A 289 9.83 -0.36 -69.04
CA GLN A 289 10.17 -0.50 -70.46
C GLN A 289 10.23 -1.99 -70.79
N ASN A 290 9.13 -2.52 -71.35
CA ASN A 290 9.11 -3.52 -72.43
C ASN A 290 7.69 -4.07 -72.63
N LYS A 291 6.96 -3.50 -73.61
CA LYS A 291 6.32 -4.22 -74.74
C LYS A 291 5.60 -3.24 -75.65
#